data_AF-A0A496W3W7-F1
#
_entry.id   AF-A0A496W3W7-F1
#
_cell.length_a   1.000
_cell.length_b   1.000
_cell.length_c   1.000
_cell.angle_alpha   90.00
_cell.angle_beta   90.00
_cell.angle_gamma   90.00
#
_symmetry.space_group_name_H-M   'P 1'
#
loop_
_entity.id
_entity.type
_entity.pdbx_description
1 polymer ?
#
loop_
_entity_poly.entity_id
_entity_poly.type
_entity_poly.pdbx_seq_one_letter_code
_entity_poly.pdbx_strand_id
1 'polypeptide(L)'
;MTADFPWDSPNVDLLFEMTAKYGLPYFCLAEDTAILTDKGIKKIKDISLSDQVMGSDGQYKAIKNRFQTRQQSGIVITLKVGENICCSENHRFPTAQGLKRADALTLEDHLISTEGEVEIIELERINQEMNMVDLEVDSQDHLFVLANQVLTHNSNFVNSDMQPNMVRSMCCRLRLDMTELLKRGNGLFGSAEQTGSLGVLTINCARLGYLYKGDEAGLFQRLDRLLELGKESLEIKRAVIQEQMDNGLFPFTQRYLGTLRNHFSTLGVNGVNEMIRNFTADQEDITTEWGVSFAIRLLEYIRNRMVLFQAETGHMYNLEATPAEGTTYRFAKEDKKRFPDIIQAGTPERPYYTNSSQLPVGLTDDPFEALALQDELQILYTGGTVLHLYMNERISSAQACKTLVRRVLENYRLPYITVTPTFSICPVHGYLAGEHEFCPLCDQEHINHKNNKRKLK
;
A
#
# COMPACT_ATOMS: atom_id res chain seq x y z
N MET A 1 3.84 1.55 20.62
CA MET A 1 2.54 2.13 20.25
C MET A 1 2.60 3.63 20.54
N THR A 2 2.26 4.45 19.56
CA THR A 2 2.07 5.91 19.73
C THR A 2 0.67 6.11 20.32
N ALA A 3 0.57 6.10 21.66
CA ALA A 3 -0.69 6.30 22.38
C ALA A 3 -1.31 7.69 22.11
N ASP A 4 -0.52 8.58 21.54
CA ASP A 4 -0.80 9.94 21.11
C ASP A 4 -1.34 10.04 19.66
N PHE A 5 -1.55 8.92 18.95
CA PHE A 5 -2.11 8.98 17.60
C PHE A 5 -3.54 9.58 17.63
N PRO A 6 -3.81 10.68 16.90
CA PRO A 6 -5.05 11.44 17.03
C PRO A 6 -6.18 10.78 16.21
N TRP A 7 -6.69 9.66 16.72
CA TRP A 7 -7.72 8.84 16.07
C TRP A 7 -8.92 9.64 15.63
N ASP A 8 -9.35 10.64 16.39
CA ASP A 8 -10.56 11.42 16.12
C ASP A 8 -10.27 12.74 15.39
N SER A 9 -9.13 12.83 14.70
CA SER A 9 -8.81 13.98 13.87
C SER A 9 -9.51 13.93 12.50
N PRO A 10 -9.85 15.10 11.93
CA PRO A 10 -10.41 15.18 10.58
C PRO A 10 -9.53 14.52 9.50
N ASN A 11 -8.21 14.51 9.69
CA ASN A 11 -7.25 13.87 8.78
C ASN A 11 -7.32 12.34 8.82
N VAL A 12 -7.53 11.76 10.02
CA VAL A 12 -7.72 10.32 10.17
C VAL A 12 -9.05 9.88 9.57
N ASP A 13 -10.12 10.66 9.75
CA ASP A 13 -11.42 10.37 9.13
C ASP A 13 -11.33 10.38 7.60
N LEU A 14 -10.61 11.35 7.04
CA LEU A 14 -10.31 11.42 5.60
C LEU A 14 -9.51 10.21 5.10
N LEU A 15 -8.47 9.81 5.84
CA LEU A 15 -7.64 8.64 5.49
C LEU A 15 -8.49 7.36 5.44
N PHE A 16 -9.36 7.16 6.44
CA PHE A 16 -10.22 5.98 6.48
C PHE A 16 -11.37 6.04 5.49
N GLU A 17 -11.87 7.23 5.17
CA GLU A 17 -12.83 7.42 4.09
C GLU A 17 -12.24 7.08 2.72
N MET A 18 -11.02 7.54 2.43
CA MET A 18 -10.26 7.11 1.26
C MET A 18 -10.08 5.58 1.27
N THR A 19 -9.57 5.03 2.37
CA THR A 19 -9.24 3.60 2.49
C THR A 19 -10.47 2.72 2.30
N ALA A 20 -11.65 3.16 2.75
CA ALA A 20 -12.93 2.45 2.56
C ALA A 20 -13.57 2.66 1.17
N LYS A 21 -13.05 3.58 0.35
CA LYS A 21 -13.60 3.98 -0.96
C LYS A 21 -12.61 3.81 -2.12
N TYR A 22 -11.59 2.96 -2.03
CA TYR A 22 -10.54 2.75 -3.06
C TYR A 22 -9.39 3.77 -2.99
N GLY A 23 -8.14 3.32 -3.16
CA GLY A 23 -6.93 4.14 -3.02
C GLY A 23 -6.97 5.48 -3.77
N LEU A 24 -6.44 6.52 -3.11
CA LEU A 24 -6.28 7.92 -3.56
C LEU A 24 -7.55 8.55 -4.20
N PRO A 25 -8.32 9.39 -3.47
CA PRO A 25 -9.39 10.18 -4.04
C PRO A 25 -8.79 11.47 -4.59
N TYR A 26 -8.80 11.64 -5.90
CA TYR A 26 -8.42 12.90 -6.53
C TYR A 26 -9.53 13.94 -6.30
N PHE A 27 -9.16 15.13 -5.81
CA PHE A 27 -10.06 16.27 -5.62
C PHE A 27 -10.10 16.99 -6.97
N CYS A 28 -11.20 16.91 -7.70
CA CYS A 28 -11.18 17.31 -9.09
C CYS A 28 -12.29 18.33 -9.41
N LEU A 29 -11.91 19.34 -10.18
CA LEU A 29 -12.83 20.29 -10.81
C LEU A 29 -13.16 19.82 -12.23
N ALA A 30 -14.32 20.22 -12.75
CA ALA A 30 -14.66 19.97 -14.14
C ALA A 30 -13.61 20.55 -15.08
N GLU A 31 -13.30 19.85 -16.18
CA GLU A 31 -12.21 20.20 -17.08
C GLU A 31 -12.29 21.63 -17.68
N ASP A 32 -13.50 22.19 -17.76
CA ASP A 32 -13.77 23.52 -18.27
C ASP A 32 -13.71 24.64 -17.21
N THR A 33 -13.43 24.29 -15.94
CA THR A 33 -13.33 25.27 -14.85
C THR A 33 -12.24 26.29 -15.12
N ALA A 34 -12.58 27.58 -15.06
CA ALA A 34 -11.65 28.66 -15.31
C ALA A 34 -10.81 29.00 -14.05
N ILE A 35 -9.49 29.06 -14.20
CA ILE A 35 -8.50 29.28 -13.13
C ILE A 35 -7.70 30.54 -13.41
N LEU A 36 -7.35 31.28 -12.36
CA LEU A 36 -6.47 32.43 -12.46
C LEU A 36 -5.00 31.98 -12.50
N THR A 37 -4.33 32.21 -13.63
CA THR A 37 -2.91 31.85 -13.83
C THR A 37 -2.03 33.08 -14.04
N ASP A 38 -0.71 32.89 -14.00
CA ASP A 38 0.29 33.92 -14.32
C ASP A 38 0.20 34.43 -15.76
N LYS A 39 -0.47 33.68 -16.64
CA LYS A 39 -0.70 34.00 -18.06
C LYS A 39 -2.15 34.41 -18.34
N GLY A 40 -2.89 34.82 -17.31
CA GLY A 40 -4.31 35.18 -17.39
C GLY A 40 -5.24 34.01 -17.05
N ILE A 41 -6.52 34.12 -17.41
CA ILE A 41 -7.50 33.07 -17.11
C ILE A 41 -7.34 31.92 -18.10
N LYS A 42 -7.20 30.70 -17.60
CA LYS A 42 -7.14 29.45 -18.38
C LYS A 42 -8.15 28.44 -17.86
N LYS A 43 -8.69 27.59 -18.73
CA LYS A 43 -9.42 26.40 -18.30
C LYS A 43 -8.46 25.42 -17.68
N ILE A 44 -8.87 24.73 -16.62
CA ILE A 44 -8.02 23.80 -15.87
C ILE A 44 -7.45 22.68 -16.77
N LYS A 45 -8.18 22.28 -17.82
CA LYS A 45 -7.67 21.31 -18.80
C LYS A 45 -6.51 21.81 -19.65
N ASP A 46 -6.42 23.11 -19.88
CA ASP A 46 -5.40 23.76 -20.72
C ASP A 46 -4.18 24.26 -19.91
N ILE A 47 -4.18 24.01 -18.61
CA ILE A 47 -3.07 24.33 -17.71
C ILE A 47 -2.00 23.24 -17.80
N SER A 48 -0.75 23.68 -17.90
CA SER A 48 0.45 22.85 -17.97
C SER A 48 1.33 23.06 -16.72
N LEU A 49 2.29 22.15 -16.48
CA LEU A 49 3.25 22.29 -15.37
C LEU A 49 4.18 23.51 -15.50
N SER A 50 4.19 24.17 -16.66
CA SER A 50 4.94 25.42 -16.91
C SER A 50 4.14 26.69 -16.60
N ASP A 51 2.88 26.54 -16.22
CA ASP A 51 2.03 27.64 -15.77
C ASP A 51 2.09 27.72 -14.24
N GLN A 52 1.73 28.89 -13.70
CA GLN A 52 1.57 29.09 -12.26
C GLN A 52 0.14 29.52 -11.96
N VAL A 53 -0.40 29.10 -10.82
CA VAL A 53 -1.76 29.47 -10.37
C VAL A 53 -1.68 30.46 -9.22
N MET A 54 -2.63 31.37 -9.13
CA MET A 54 -2.70 32.31 -8.01
C MET A 54 -3.03 31.56 -6.72
N GLY A 55 -2.19 31.68 -5.70
CA GLY A 55 -2.42 31.12 -4.36
C GLY A 55 -3.30 32.01 -3.48
N SER A 56 -3.66 31.50 -2.30
CA SER A 56 -4.44 32.22 -1.28
C SER A 56 -3.74 33.48 -0.74
N ASP A 57 -2.41 33.51 -0.79
CA ASP A 57 -1.58 34.64 -0.36
C ASP A 57 -1.41 35.73 -1.44
N GLY A 58 -2.10 35.59 -2.58
CA GLY A 58 -2.03 36.51 -3.69
C GLY A 58 -0.73 36.42 -4.49
N GLN A 59 0.07 35.37 -4.30
CA GLN A 59 1.26 35.09 -5.11
C GLN A 59 1.02 33.93 -6.07
N TYR A 60 1.65 33.98 -7.25
CA TYR A 60 1.64 32.86 -8.17
C TYR A 60 2.50 31.70 -7.65
N LYS A 61 1.94 30.49 -7.69
CA LYS A 61 2.53 29.25 -7.20
C LYS A 61 2.74 28.25 -8.34
N ALA A 62 3.86 27.55 -8.29
CA ALA A 62 4.17 26.50 -9.26
C ALA A 62 3.21 25.31 -9.13
N ILE A 63 2.93 24.66 -10.25
CA ILE A 63 2.15 23.43 -10.29
C ILE A 63 3.11 22.25 -10.28
N LYS A 64 3.01 21.39 -9.26
CA LYS A 64 3.85 20.19 -9.11
C LYS A 64 3.37 19.05 -9.98
N ASN A 65 2.07 18.80 -9.98
CA ASN A 65 1.44 17.70 -10.71
C ASN A 65 0.06 18.12 -11.26
N ARG A 66 -0.37 17.45 -12.33
CA ARG A 66 -1.71 17.59 -12.92
C ARG A 66 -2.26 16.20 -13.18
N PHE A 67 -3.45 15.92 -12.67
CA PHE A 67 -4.14 14.65 -12.84
C PHE A 67 -5.43 14.85 -13.61
N GLN A 68 -5.82 13.85 -14.41
CA GLN A 68 -7.07 13.86 -15.16
C GLN A 68 -7.80 12.55 -14.93
N THR A 69 -9.08 12.63 -14.60
CA THR A 69 -9.94 11.49 -14.30
C THR A 69 -11.33 11.67 -14.92
N ARG A 70 -12.12 10.60 -14.92
CA ARG A 70 -13.54 10.64 -15.29
C ARG A 70 -14.39 10.29 -14.08
N GLN A 71 -15.43 11.08 -13.84
CA GLN A 71 -16.40 10.86 -12.76
C GLN A 71 -17.79 10.69 -13.36
N GLN A 72 -18.62 9.81 -12.77
CA GLN A 72 -20.00 9.56 -13.20
C GLN A 72 -21.03 10.43 -12.46
N SER A 73 -20.59 11.16 -11.44
CA SER A 73 -21.39 12.11 -10.68
C SER A 73 -20.54 13.30 -10.20
N GLY A 74 -21.20 14.41 -9.88
CA GLY A 74 -20.56 15.62 -9.39
C GLY A 74 -21.57 16.57 -8.75
N ILE A 75 -21.06 17.72 -8.30
CA ILE A 75 -21.87 18.78 -7.70
C ILE A 75 -21.62 20.07 -8.47
N VAL A 76 -22.71 20.71 -8.87
CA VAL A 76 -22.73 22.06 -9.39
C VAL A 76 -23.10 22.99 -8.25
N ILE A 77 -22.21 23.93 -7.95
CA ILE A 77 -22.38 24.96 -6.94
C ILE A 77 -22.65 26.26 -7.67
N THR A 78 -23.86 26.79 -7.52
CA THR A 78 -24.24 28.11 -8.04
C THR A 78 -24.01 29.14 -6.94
N LEU A 79 -23.22 30.16 -7.27
CA LEU A 79 -22.87 31.24 -6.35
C LEU A 79 -23.68 32.49 -6.67
N LYS A 80 -23.90 33.34 -5.67
CA LYS A 80 -24.58 34.62 -5.84
C LYS A 80 -23.89 35.56 -6.84
N VAL A 81 -22.56 35.45 -6.93
CA VAL A 81 -21.72 36.24 -7.81
C VAL A 81 -20.66 35.31 -8.42
N GLY A 82 -20.41 35.46 -9.72
CA GLY A 82 -19.42 34.66 -10.45
C GLY A 82 -20.00 33.46 -11.19
N GLU A 83 -19.11 32.67 -11.81
CA GLU A 83 -19.49 31.45 -12.54
C GLU A 83 -19.73 30.28 -11.58
N ASN A 84 -20.59 29.35 -12.01
CA ASN A 84 -20.87 28.11 -11.28
C ASN A 84 -19.64 27.23 -11.23
N ILE A 85 -19.47 26.52 -10.10
CA ILE A 85 -18.35 25.61 -9.90
C ILE A 85 -18.88 24.18 -10.03
N CYS A 86 -18.33 23.42 -10.98
CA CYS A 86 -18.63 22.00 -11.13
C CYS A 86 -17.44 21.18 -10.63
N CYS A 87 -17.67 20.27 -9.68
CA CYS A 87 -16.61 19.55 -8.99
C CYS A 87 -17.04 18.13 -8.56
N SER A 88 -16.08 17.31 -8.15
CA SER A 88 -16.39 16.01 -7.56
C SER A 88 -17.04 16.17 -6.18
N GLU A 89 -17.85 15.20 -5.75
CA GLU A 89 -18.52 15.23 -4.44
C GLU A 89 -17.54 15.40 -3.26
N ASN A 90 -16.32 14.87 -3.41
CA ASN A 90 -15.27 14.91 -2.40
C ASN A 90 -14.44 16.20 -2.45
N HIS A 91 -14.63 17.06 -3.45
CA HIS A 91 -13.89 18.31 -3.63
C HIS A 91 -14.06 19.22 -2.41
N ARG A 92 -13.01 19.94 -2.00
CA ARG A 92 -13.05 20.75 -0.77
C ARG A 92 -12.98 22.24 -1.07
N PHE A 93 -13.82 22.99 -0.37
CA PHE A 93 -13.82 24.45 -0.40
C PHE A 93 -13.54 25.00 1.00
N PRO A 94 -12.76 26.08 1.12
CA PRO A 94 -12.64 26.82 2.37
C PRO A 94 -13.98 27.52 2.67
N THR A 95 -14.43 27.40 3.91
CA THR A 95 -15.54 28.16 4.49
C THR A 95 -15.09 28.80 5.82
N ALA A 96 -15.93 29.65 6.42
CA ALA A 96 -15.66 30.22 7.75
C ALA A 96 -15.46 29.15 8.85
N GLN A 97 -15.98 27.93 8.66
CA GLN A 97 -15.87 26.79 9.56
C GLN A 97 -14.72 25.83 9.19
N GLY A 98 -13.88 26.20 8.22
CA GLY A 98 -12.76 25.40 7.72
C GLY A 98 -13.04 24.75 6.36
N LEU A 99 -12.23 23.76 5.97
CA LEU A 99 -12.39 23.08 4.69
C LEU A 99 -13.58 22.11 4.72
N LYS A 100 -14.61 22.41 3.94
CA LYS A 100 -15.82 21.59 3.81
C LYS A 100 -15.87 20.89 2.45
N ARG A 101 -16.40 19.66 2.41
CA ARG A 101 -16.59 18.92 1.15
C ARG A 101 -17.80 19.45 0.39
N ALA A 102 -17.74 19.38 -0.94
CA ALA A 102 -18.81 19.81 -1.82
C ALA A 102 -20.14 19.14 -1.50
N ASP A 103 -20.13 17.83 -1.19
CA ASP A 103 -21.34 17.07 -0.86
C ASP A 103 -21.88 17.28 0.55
N ALA A 104 -21.11 17.97 1.39
CA ALA A 104 -21.51 18.38 2.73
C ALA A 104 -21.91 19.86 2.79
N LEU A 105 -21.70 20.64 1.72
CA LEU A 105 -22.12 22.04 1.68
C LEU A 105 -23.65 22.16 1.80
N THR A 106 -24.09 23.23 2.43
CA THR A 106 -25.49 23.66 2.54
C THR A 106 -25.60 25.10 2.04
N LEU A 107 -26.82 25.59 1.82
CA LEU A 107 -27.06 26.98 1.44
C LEU A 107 -26.74 28.00 2.56
N GLU A 108 -26.46 27.53 3.78
CA GLU A 108 -26.03 28.37 4.89
C GLU A 108 -24.50 28.59 4.88
N ASP A 109 -23.75 27.74 4.18
CA ASP A 109 -22.31 27.89 4.05
C ASP A 109 -21.97 29.00 3.05
N HIS A 110 -20.85 29.67 3.31
CA HIS A 110 -20.26 30.64 2.41
C HIS A 110 -18.88 30.17 1.99
N LEU A 111 -18.58 30.26 0.70
CA LEU A 111 -17.24 29.95 0.18
C LEU A 111 -16.32 31.14 0.39
N ILE A 112 -15.05 30.90 0.71
CA ILE A 112 -14.06 31.98 0.79
C ILE A 112 -13.56 32.34 -0.62
N SER A 113 -13.53 33.63 -0.92
CA SER A 113 -12.90 34.22 -2.10
C SER A 113 -11.77 35.17 -1.70
N THR A 114 -10.99 35.65 -2.68
CA THR A 114 -9.98 36.69 -2.44
C THR A 114 -10.57 38.03 -1.99
N GLU A 115 -11.88 38.22 -2.13
CA GLU A 115 -12.59 39.47 -1.81
C GLU A 115 -13.52 39.34 -0.59
N GLY A 116 -13.54 38.17 0.06
CA GLY A 116 -14.39 37.87 1.22
C GLY A 116 -15.26 36.63 1.01
N GLU A 117 -16.38 36.54 1.72
CA GLU A 117 -17.30 35.40 1.65
C GLU A 117 -18.28 35.50 0.49
N VAL A 118 -18.53 34.37 -0.19
CA VAL A 118 -19.47 34.25 -1.32
C VAL A 118 -20.58 33.29 -0.95
N GLU A 119 -21.82 33.78 -1.04
CA GLU A 119 -23.05 33.04 -0.73
C GLU A 119 -23.35 31.99 -1.80
N ILE A 120 -23.70 30.78 -1.36
CA ILE A 120 -24.17 29.69 -2.20
C ILE A 120 -25.69 29.83 -2.38
N ILE A 121 -26.16 29.90 -3.62
CA ILE A 121 -27.60 30.06 -3.92
C ILE A 121 -28.26 28.76 -4.37
N GLU A 122 -27.47 27.80 -4.89
CA GLU A 122 -27.97 26.49 -5.31
C GLU A 122 -26.87 25.42 -5.25
N LEU A 123 -27.27 24.20 -4.90
CA LEU A 123 -26.42 23.00 -4.92
C LEU A 123 -27.17 21.91 -5.67
N GLU A 124 -26.68 21.55 -6.86
CA GLU A 124 -27.28 20.51 -7.70
C GLU A 124 -26.35 19.30 -7.77
N ARG A 125 -26.87 18.12 -7.44
CA ARG A 125 -26.17 16.84 -7.70
C ARG A 125 -26.46 16.39 -9.13
N ILE A 126 -25.41 16.21 -9.90
CA ILE A 126 -25.50 15.75 -11.28
C ILE A 126 -24.96 14.32 -11.40
N ASN A 127 -25.68 13.49 -12.17
CA ASN A 127 -25.32 12.10 -12.47
C ASN A 127 -25.01 11.98 -13.98
N GLN A 128 -23.94 12.64 -14.41
CA GLN A 128 -23.47 12.64 -15.78
C GLN A 128 -21.97 12.33 -15.80
N GLU A 129 -21.51 11.64 -16.85
CA GLU A 129 -20.07 11.40 -17.04
C GLU A 129 -19.37 12.71 -17.41
N MET A 130 -18.31 13.05 -16.65
CA MET A 130 -17.54 14.28 -16.82
C MET A 130 -16.05 14.00 -16.70
N ASN A 131 -15.27 14.70 -17.53
CA ASN A 131 -13.83 14.78 -17.34
C ASN A 131 -13.54 15.80 -16.24
N MET A 132 -12.66 15.41 -15.32
CA MET A 132 -12.27 16.23 -14.19
C MET A 132 -10.74 16.33 -14.11
N VAL A 133 -10.25 17.44 -13.60
CA VAL A 133 -8.82 17.75 -13.49
C VAL A 133 -8.49 18.16 -12.06
N ASP A 134 -7.36 17.65 -11.56
CA ASP A 134 -6.77 17.97 -10.25
C ASP A 134 -5.38 18.60 -10.48
N LEU A 135 -5.00 19.58 -9.64
CA LEU A 135 -3.72 20.28 -9.69
C LEU A 135 -3.07 20.24 -8.31
N GLU A 136 -1.84 19.75 -8.23
CA GLU A 136 -1.03 19.90 -7.02
C GLU A 136 -0.25 21.21 -7.09
N VAL A 137 -0.51 22.11 -6.14
CA VAL A 137 0.07 23.46 -6.09
C VAL A 137 1.18 23.52 -5.03
N ASP A 138 2.30 24.19 -5.34
CA ASP A 138 3.42 24.40 -4.42
C ASP A 138 3.13 25.51 -3.40
N SER A 139 2.17 25.27 -2.51
CA SER A 139 1.87 26.09 -1.33
C SER A 139 1.63 25.21 -0.10
N GLN A 140 1.77 25.77 1.10
CA GLN A 140 1.55 25.04 2.36
C GLN A 140 0.09 24.61 2.57
N ASP A 141 -0.85 25.36 2.00
CA ASP A 141 -2.29 25.13 2.12
C ASP A 141 -2.90 24.47 0.87
N HIS A 142 -2.11 24.30 -0.19
CA HIS A 142 -2.53 23.81 -1.51
C HIS A 142 -3.75 24.54 -2.12
N LEU A 143 -4.01 25.78 -1.69
CA LEU A 143 -5.10 26.59 -2.21
C LEU A 143 -4.70 27.36 -3.46
N PHE A 144 -5.63 27.48 -4.39
CA PHE A 144 -5.51 28.33 -5.56
C PHE A 144 -6.84 28.98 -5.93
N VAL A 145 -6.77 30.02 -6.74
CA VAL A 145 -7.90 30.93 -7.04
C VAL A 145 -8.53 30.57 -8.38
N LEU A 146 -9.84 30.32 -8.35
CA LEU A 146 -10.67 30.22 -9.54
C LEU A 146 -10.86 31.58 -10.21
N ALA A 147 -11.23 31.62 -11.48
CA ALA A 147 -11.48 32.88 -12.19
C ALA A 147 -12.60 33.74 -11.57
N ASN A 148 -13.54 33.10 -10.84
CA ASN A 148 -14.58 33.77 -10.07
C ASN A 148 -14.11 34.21 -8.67
N GLN A 149 -12.80 34.27 -8.43
CA GLN A 149 -12.14 34.67 -7.18
C GLN A 149 -12.28 33.70 -6.01
N VAL A 150 -13.04 32.61 -6.16
CA VAL A 150 -13.23 31.62 -5.11
C VAL A 150 -11.94 30.85 -4.88
N LEU A 151 -11.56 30.70 -3.61
CA LEU A 151 -10.46 29.83 -3.22
C LEU A 151 -10.94 28.39 -3.24
N THR A 152 -10.09 27.52 -3.76
CA THR A 152 -10.39 26.10 -3.83
C THR A 152 -9.15 25.28 -3.52
N HIS A 153 -9.37 24.04 -3.09
CA HIS A 153 -8.30 23.15 -2.65
C HIS A 153 -8.21 21.93 -3.56
N ASN A 154 -7.01 21.62 -4.05
CA ASN A 154 -6.74 20.40 -4.82
C ASN A 154 -5.51 19.66 -4.30
N SER A 155 -5.71 18.36 -4.04
CA SER A 155 -4.78 17.41 -3.40
C SER A 155 -4.32 17.74 -1.97
N ASN A 156 -4.59 16.80 -1.05
CA ASN A 156 -4.22 16.84 0.37
C ASN A 156 -3.02 15.90 0.60
N PHE A 157 -1.87 16.44 0.96
CA PHE A 157 -0.85 15.72 1.73
C PHE A 157 -0.60 16.42 3.07
N VAL A 158 -1.47 16.08 4.04
CA VAL A 158 -1.20 15.88 5.48
C VAL A 158 -0.56 17.04 6.26
N ASN A 159 -1.32 17.61 7.19
CA ASN A 159 -0.75 18.10 8.45
C ASN A 159 -0.71 16.95 9.46
N SER A 160 0.50 16.44 9.77
CA SER A 160 0.75 15.49 10.84
C SER A 160 1.82 16.02 11.78
N ASP A 161 1.57 15.95 13.09
CA ASP A 161 2.60 16.13 14.13
C ASP A 161 3.56 14.92 14.25
N MET A 162 3.57 14.02 13.26
CA MET A 162 4.55 12.94 13.14
C MET A 162 5.68 13.37 12.21
N GLN A 163 6.94 13.18 12.64
CA GLN A 163 8.09 13.54 11.82
C GLN A 163 8.32 12.54 10.66
N PRO A 164 8.52 13.02 9.41
CA PRO A 164 8.70 12.20 8.18
C PRO A 164 9.85 11.18 8.17
N ASN A 165 10.66 11.13 9.21
CA ASN A 165 11.85 10.30 9.34
C ASN A 165 11.61 8.97 10.08
N MET A 166 10.40 8.71 10.59
CA MET A 166 10.18 7.60 11.53
C MET A 166 9.63 6.28 10.94
N VAL A 167 9.06 6.24 9.73
CA VAL A 167 8.59 4.98 9.10
C VAL A 167 8.69 5.06 7.58
N ARG A 168 9.40 4.13 6.94
CA ARG A 168 9.44 3.99 5.46
C ARG A 168 9.52 2.52 5.06
N SER A 169 8.64 2.11 4.15
CA SER A 169 8.67 0.80 3.48
C SER A 169 9.27 0.98 2.09
N MET A 170 10.40 0.34 1.81
CA MET A 170 11.09 0.47 0.53
C MET A 170 10.75 -0.73 -0.37
N CYS A 171 9.74 -0.58 -1.25
CA CYS A 171 9.11 -1.67 -2.02
C CYS A 171 8.20 -2.57 -1.16
N CYS A 172 7.63 -3.64 -1.74
CA CYS A 172 6.42 -4.35 -1.29
C CYS A 172 6.32 -4.65 0.21
N ARG A 173 7.44 -4.91 0.91
CA ARG A 173 7.43 -5.29 2.34
C ARG A 173 8.61 -4.75 3.16
N LEU A 174 9.63 -4.11 2.56
CA LEU A 174 10.93 -3.90 3.22
C LEU A 174 10.84 -2.98 4.45
N ARG A 175 11.17 -3.49 5.64
CA ARG A 175 11.24 -2.71 6.89
C ARG A 175 12.70 -2.44 7.29
N LEU A 176 12.96 -1.25 7.81
CA LEU A 176 14.25 -0.81 8.34
C LEU A 176 14.24 -0.83 9.86
N ASP A 177 15.21 -1.50 10.50
CA ASP A 177 15.53 -1.26 11.90
C ASP A 177 16.48 -0.06 12.01
N MET A 178 15.92 1.09 12.40
CA MET A 178 16.65 2.36 12.50
C MET A 178 17.73 2.35 13.59
N THR A 179 17.66 1.42 14.55
CA THR A 179 18.63 1.31 15.65
C THR A 179 20.03 0.95 15.12
N GLU A 180 20.11 0.14 14.07
CA GLU A 180 21.36 -0.25 13.41
C GLU A 180 21.93 0.88 12.53
N LEU A 181 21.07 1.68 11.91
CA LEU A 181 21.47 2.88 11.15
C LEU A 181 22.02 3.98 12.08
N LEU A 182 21.40 4.16 13.25
CA LEU A 182 21.82 5.15 14.26
C LEU A 182 23.21 4.83 14.87
N LYS A 183 23.57 3.55 15.04
CA LYS A 183 24.89 3.13 15.56
C LYS A 183 26.06 3.55 14.65
N ARG A 184 25.80 3.86 13.37
CA ARG A 184 26.84 4.07 12.34
C ARG A 184 27.19 5.54 12.06
N GLY A 185 26.68 6.48 12.85
CA GLY A 185 27.24 7.84 12.96
C GLY A 185 26.78 8.85 11.92
N ASN A 186 25.82 8.53 11.05
CA ASN A 186 25.13 9.54 10.26
C ASN A 186 23.89 9.97 11.05
N GLY A 187 23.85 11.24 11.46
CA GLY A 187 22.80 11.80 12.31
C GLY A 187 21.37 11.58 11.80
N LEU A 188 20.40 12.08 12.58
CA LEU A 188 18.94 11.93 12.46
C LEU A 188 18.31 12.27 11.09
N PHE A 189 19.11 12.71 10.11
CA PHE A 189 18.72 13.15 8.77
C PHE A 189 19.56 12.41 7.70
N GLY A 190 18.88 11.70 6.78
CA GLY A 190 19.43 11.37 5.46
C GLY A 190 19.78 9.90 5.15
N SER A 191 20.03 9.04 6.14
CA SER A 191 20.44 7.65 5.88
C SER A 191 19.28 6.70 5.52
N ALA A 192 18.06 7.01 5.95
CA ALA A 192 16.84 6.25 5.63
C ALA A 192 16.28 6.53 4.21
N GLU A 193 16.75 7.58 3.53
CA GLU A 193 16.37 7.87 2.12
C GLU A 193 17.33 7.20 1.13
N GLN A 194 18.48 6.71 1.60
CA GLN A 194 19.56 6.14 0.80
C GLN A 194 19.76 4.64 1.08
N THR A 195 18.66 3.90 1.24
CA THR A 195 18.67 2.49 1.66
C THR A 195 17.73 1.66 0.80
N GLY A 196 17.97 0.35 0.76
CA GLY A 196 17.25 -0.61 -0.05
C GLY A 196 17.84 -2.01 0.16
N SER A 197 17.51 -2.97 -0.69
CA SER A 197 18.16 -4.28 -0.70
C SER A 197 18.97 -4.47 -1.97
N LEU A 198 20.20 -4.98 -1.85
CA LEU A 198 21.02 -5.35 -3.01
C LEU A 198 20.54 -6.62 -3.69
N GLY A 199 19.81 -7.45 -2.96
CA GLY A 199 19.34 -8.72 -3.44
C GLY A 199 18.66 -9.51 -2.35
N VAL A 200 17.75 -10.36 -2.79
CA VAL A 200 17.00 -11.29 -1.95
C VAL A 200 17.39 -12.70 -2.36
N LEU A 201 17.81 -13.51 -1.39
CA LEU A 201 17.97 -14.95 -1.57
C LEU A 201 17.01 -15.69 -0.64
N THR A 202 16.15 -16.51 -1.22
CA THR A 202 15.08 -17.19 -0.49
C THR A 202 15.40 -18.66 -0.29
N ILE A 203 15.33 -19.11 0.97
CA ILE A 203 15.47 -20.51 1.34
C ILE A 203 14.17 -21.26 1.02
N ASN A 204 14.30 -22.40 0.34
CA ASN A 204 13.21 -23.34 0.15
C ASN A 204 13.06 -24.23 1.38
N CYS A 205 12.18 -23.83 2.29
CA CYS A 205 11.97 -24.52 3.57
C CYS A 205 11.27 -25.86 3.38
N ALA A 206 10.33 -25.98 2.45
CA ALA A 206 9.62 -27.23 2.20
C ALA A 206 10.58 -28.39 1.85
N ARG A 207 11.59 -28.11 1.02
CA ARG A 207 12.66 -29.07 0.70
C ARG A 207 13.49 -29.46 1.92
N LEU A 208 13.77 -28.52 2.83
CA LEU A 208 14.47 -28.83 4.08
C LEU A 208 13.66 -29.80 4.94
N GLY A 209 12.37 -29.53 5.14
CA GLY A 209 11.48 -30.41 5.90
C GLY A 209 11.39 -31.82 5.32
N TYR A 210 11.34 -31.93 3.99
CA TYR A 210 11.30 -33.23 3.30
C TYR A 210 12.61 -34.02 3.44
N LEU A 211 13.76 -33.39 3.20
CA LEU A 211 15.05 -34.08 3.20
C LEU A 211 15.52 -34.49 4.60
N TYR A 212 15.10 -33.76 5.63
CA TYR A 212 15.53 -33.96 7.03
C TYR A 212 14.35 -34.36 7.92
N LYS A 213 13.44 -35.17 7.38
CA LYS A 213 12.25 -35.65 8.08
C LYS A 213 12.59 -36.27 9.44
N GLY A 214 12.07 -35.68 10.51
CA GLY A 214 12.32 -36.11 11.89
C GLY A 214 13.73 -35.80 12.44
N ASP A 215 14.61 -35.18 11.65
CA ASP A 215 15.99 -34.83 12.05
C ASP A 215 16.15 -33.30 12.13
N GLU A 216 15.74 -32.72 13.25
CA GLU A 216 15.81 -31.27 13.48
C GLU A 216 17.27 -30.77 13.44
N ALA A 217 18.21 -31.51 14.03
CA ALA A 217 19.60 -31.12 14.07
C ALA A 217 20.22 -31.07 12.66
N GLY A 218 19.98 -32.09 11.84
CA GLY A 218 20.42 -32.12 10.44
C GLY A 218 19.78 -31.03 9.60
N LEU A 219 18.50 -30.73 9.84
CA LEU A 219 17.79 -29.63 9.18
C LEU A 219 18.47 -28.28 9.45
N PHE A 220 18.74 -27.96 10.72
CA PHE A 220 19.39 -26.70 11.09
C PHE A 220 20.84 -26.63 10.62
N GLN A 221 21.58 -27.74 10.62
CA GLN A 221 22.92 -27.80 10.04
C GLN A 221 22.89 -27.51 8.54
N ARG A 222 21.91 -28.05 7.82
CA ARG A 222 21.75 -27.76 6.39
C ARG A 222 21.33 -26.33 6.14
N LEU A 223 20.41 -25.81 6.94
CA LEU A 223 19.98 -24.42 6.89
C LEU A 223 21.19 -23.50 7.04
N ASP A 224 22.05 -23.74 8.03
CA ASP A 224 23.26 -22.94 8.23
C ASP A 224 24.14 -22.92 6.97
N ARG A 225 24.37 -24.09 6.35
CA ARG A 225 25.15 -24.16 5.11
C ARG A 225 24.49 -23.37 3.97
N LEU A 226 23.16 -23.36 3.87
CA LEU A 226 22.45 -22.58 2.86
C LEU A 226 22.48 -21.08 3.15
N LEU A 227 22.38 -20.67 4.41
CA LEU A 227 22.51 -19.28 4.83
C LEU A 227 23.92 -18.74 4.54
N GLU A 228 24.95 -19.56 4.77
CA GLU A 228 26.34 -19.22 4.44
C GLU A 228 26.53 -19.01 2.94
N LEU A 229 26.00 -19.91 2.10
CA LEU A 229 26.01 -19.72 0.65
C LEU A 229 25.22 -18.47 0.22
N GLY A 230 24.12 -18.18 0.93
CA GLY A 230 23.34 -16.96 0.73
C GLY A 230 24.16 -15.71 1.04
N LYS A 231 24.88 -15.70 2.17
CA LYS A 231 25.82 -14.65 2.55
C LYS A 231 26.87 -14.44 1.47
N GLU A 232 27.62 -15.49 1.12
CA GLU A 232 28.67 -15.45 0.09
C GLU A 232 28.14 -14.87 -1.23
N SER A 233 26.98 -15.34 -1.70
CA SER A 233 26.40 -14.86 -2.95
C SER A 233 25.98 -13.38 -2.89
N LEU A 234 25.42 -12.92 -1.77
CA LEU A 234 25.03 -11.51 -1.61
C LEU A 234 26.25 -10.59 -1.51
N GLU A 235 27.32 -11.05 -0.86
CA GLU A 235 28.57 -10.30 -0.75
C GLU A 235 29.31 -10.20 -2.09
N ILE A 236 29.36 -11.29 -2.87
CA ILE A 236 29.85 -11.25 -4.25
C ILE A 236 29.04 -10.24 -5.07
N LYS A 237 27.70 -10.30 -4.97
CA LYS A 237 26.81 -9.38 -5.70
C LYS A 237 27.07 -7.92 -5.30
N ARG A 238 27.26 -7.65 -4.00
CA ARG A 238 27.59 -6.32 -3.48
C ARG A 238 28.89 -5.79 -4.09
N ALA A 239 29.95 -6.59 -4.07
CA ALA A 239 31.24 -6.22 -4.63
C ALA A 239 31.14 -5.90 -6.13
N VAL A 240 30.45 -6.76 -6.89
CA VAL A 240 30.24 -6.55 -8.33
C VAL A 240 29.45 -5.27 -8.61
N ILE A 241 28.33 -5.03 -7.89
CA ILE A 241 27.54 -3.81 -8.11
C ILE A 241 28.37 -2.57 -7.78
N GLN A 242 29.16 -2.59 -6.69
CA GLN A 242 30.03 -1.47 -6.35
C GLN A 242 31.09 -1.22 -7.43
N GLU A 243 31.75 -2.26 -7.93
CA GLU A 243 32.72 -2.14 -9.03
C GLU A 243 32.07 -1.51 -10.28
N GLN A 244 30.87 -1.95 -10.64
CA GLN A 244 30.15 -1.38 -11.78
C GLN A 244 29.66 0.06 -11.52
N MET A 245 29.34 0.41 -10.28
CA MET A 245 29.04 1.79 -9.89
C MET A 245 30.27 2.69 -10.07
N ASP A 246 31.43 2.24 -9.59
CA ASP A 246 32.71 2.96 -9.68
C ASP A 246 33.16 3.11 -11.15
N ASN A 247 32.89 2.11 -11.99
CA ASN A 247 33.13 2.14 -13.44
C ASN A 247 32.08 2.97 -14.23
N GLY A 248 31.09 3.57 -13.55
CA GLY A 248 30.14 4.50 -14.14
C GLY A 248 28.91 3.87 -14.80
N LEU A 249 28.64 2.57 -14.63
CA LEU A 249 27.45 1.91 -15.21
C LEU A 249 26.15 2.21 -14.45
N PHE A 250 26.25 2.70 -13.22
CA PHE A 250 25.10 3.04 -12.38
C PHE A 250 25.11 4.54 -12.00
N PRO A 251 25.06 5.47 -12.97
CA PRO A 251 25.29 6.89 -12.74
C PRO A 251 24.24 7.52 -11.82
N PHE A 252 22.97 7.11 -11.91
CA PHE A 252 21.92 7.62 -11.02
C PHE A 252 22.07 7.11 -9.59
N THR A 253 22.33 5.81 -9.42
CA THR A 253 22.60 5.21 -8.10
C THR A 253 23.80 5.89 -7.45
N GLN A 254 24.89 6.10 -8.21
CA GLN A 254 26.07 6.82 -7.72
C GLN A 254 25.76 8.28 -7.39
N ARG A 255 25.01 8.99 -8.24
CA ARG A 255 24.63 10.41 -8.06
C ARG A 255 23.78 10.64 -6.81
N TYR A 256 22.82 9.77 -6.53
CA TYR A 256 21.79 9.98 -5.51
C TYR A 256 22.03 9.20 -4.21
N LEU A 257 22.60 8.00 -4.29
CA LEU A 257 22.89 7.16 -3.11
C LEU A 257 24.36 7.23 -2.69
N GLY A 258 25.27 7.45 -3.63
CA GLY A 258 26.72 7.59 -3.40
C GLY A 258 27.43 6.28 -3.03
N THR A 259 26.86 5.49 -2.12
CA THR A 259 27.44 4.23 -1.63
C THR A 259 26.37 3.19 -1.35
N LEU A 260 26.77 1.92 -1.33
CA LEU A 260 25.91 0.80 -0.94
C LEU A 260 25.93 0.51 0.56
N ARG A 261 26.59 1.34 1.38
CA ARG A 261 26.79 1.14 2.82
C ARG A 261 25.47 0.91 3.58
N ASN A 262 24.44 1.61 3.16
CA ASN A 262 23.11 1.58 3.78
C ASN A 262 22.16 0.57 3.11
N HIS A 263 22.63 -0.32 2.23
CA HIS A 263 21.77 -1.32 1.60
C HIS A 263 21.88 -2.67 2.30
N PHE A 264 20.74 -3.33 2.49
CA PHE A 264 20.62 -4.65 3.08
C PHE A 264 21.01 -5.76 2.10
N SER A 265 21.58 -6.81 2.65
CA SER A 265 21.70 -8.14 2.05
C SER A 265 20.55 -8.99 2.61
N THR A 266 19.54 -9.29 1.80
CA THR A 266 18.29 -9.89 2.29
C THR A 266 18.29 -11.40 2.12
N LEU A 267 18.03 -12.11 3.22
CA LEU A 267 17.71 -13.54 3.20
C LEU A 267 16.24 -13.70 3.55
N GLY A 268 15.54 -14.54 2.81
CA GLY A 268 14.13 -14.82 3.03
C GLY A 268 13.86 -16.31 3.13
N VAL A 269 12.62 -16.64 3.47
CA VAL A 269 12.13 -18.02 3.57
C VAL A 269 10.86 -18.17 2.75
N ASN A 270 10.59 -19.39 2.30
CA ASN A 270 9.34 -19.74 1.66
C ASN A 270 8.95 -21.20 1.92
N GLY A 271 7.67 -21.46 2.14
CA GLY A 271 7.13 -22.80 2.35
C GLY A 271 7.39 -23.34 3.74
N VAL A 272 7.31 -22.50 4.78
CA VAL A 272 7.47 -22.96 6.18
C VAL A 272 6.34 -23.89 6.60
N ASN A 273 5.11 -23.64 6.14
CA ASN A 273 4.00 -24.57 6.36
C ASN A 273 4.32 -25.97 5.80
N GLU A 274 4.74 -26.05 4.54
CA GLU A 274 5.08 -27.34 3.94
C GLU A 274 6.39 -27.92 4.48
N MET A 275 7.29 -27.11 5.04
CA MET A 275 8.44 -27.62 5.81
C MET A 275 7.95 -28.43 7.00
N ILE A 276 7.06 -27.87 7.81
CA ILE A 276 6.47 -28.51 8.99
C ILE A 276 5.78 -29.82 8.57
N ARG A 277 4.88 -29.74 7.58
CA ARG A 277 4.14 -30.90 7.07
C ARG A 277 5.07 -32.01 6.58
N ASN A 278 6.07 -31.69 5.76
CA ASN A 278 7.01 -32.70 5.27
C ASN A 278 7.87 -33.29 6.40
N PHE A 279 8.30 -32.45 7.36
CA PHE A 279 9.14 -32.86 8.48
C PHE A 279 8.41 -33.84 9.42
N THR A 280 7.11 -33.63 9.64
CA THR A 280 6.30 -34.41 10.58
C THR A 280 5.48 -35.53 9.94
N ALA A 281 5.66 -35.77 8.64
CA ALA A 281 4.81 -36.70 7.89
C ALA A 281 3.31 -36.31 7.88
N ASP A 282 3.04 -35.01 7.74
CA ASP A 282 1.71 -34.41 7.67
C ASP A 282 0.91 -34.45 8.98
N GLN A 283 1.57 -34.69 10.11
CA GLN A 283 0.93 -34.70 11.43
C GLN A 283 0.73 -33.30 12.02
N GLU A 284 1.56 -32.34 11.59
CA GLU A 284 1.58 -30.98 12.09
C GLU A 284 1.62 -30.02 10.89
N ASP A 285 1.12 -28.80 11.08
CA ASP A 285 1.21 -27.69 10.12
C ASP A 285 1.46 -26.37 10.87
N ILE A 286 1.49 -25.24 10.16
CA ILE A 286 1.83 -23.95 10.79
C ILE A 286 0.78 -23.42 11.78
N THR A 287 -0.36 -24.09 11.90
CA THR A 287 -1.48 -23.69 12.77
C THR A 287 -1.44 -24.40 14.13
N THR A 288 -0.70 -25.49 14.24
CA THR A 288 -0.58 -26.24 15.50
C THR A 288 0.43 -25.60 16.44
N GLU A 289 0.26 -25.79 17.75
CA GLU A 289 1.22 -25.27 18.75
C GLU A 289 2.65 -25.77 18.48
N TRP A 290 2.79 -27.03 18.05
CA TRP A 290 4.07 -27.62 17.68
C TRP A 290 4.66 -26.93 16.44
N GLY A 291 3.85 -26.75 15.39
CA GLY A 291 4.29 -26.14 14.14
C GLY A 291 4.66 -24.66 14.29
N VAL A 292 3.86 -23.88 15.04
CA VAL A 292 4.20 -22.49 15.39
C VAL A 292 5.53 -22.45 16.15
N SER A 293 5.69 -23.30 17.17
CA SER A 293 6.94 -23.38 17.94
C SER A 293 8.14 -23.73 17.05
N PHE A 294 7.97 -24.61 16.07
CA PHE A 294 9.03 -24.99 15.14
C PHE A 294 9.37 -23.86 14.14
N ALA A 295 8.35 -23.15 13.65
CA ALA A 295 8.54 -21.97 12.81
C ALA A 295 9.24 -20.82 13.54
N ILE A 296 8.90 -20.58 14.82
CA ILE A 296 9.59 -19.58 15.65
C ILE A 296 11.08 -19.93 15.77
N ARG A 297 11.42 -21.18 16.13
CA ARG A 297 12.82 -21.63 16.22
C ARG A 297 13.56 -21.44 14.90
N LEU A 298 12.92 -21.75 13.76
CA LEU A 298 13.49 -21.51 12.43
C LEU A 298 13.83 -20.03 12.21
N LEU A 299 12.87 -19.14 12.43
CA LEU A 299 13.02 -17.71 12.16
C LEU A 299 14.03 -17.07 13.12
N GLU A 300 14.00 -17.42 14.40
CA GLU A 300 14.98 -16.96 15.40
C GLU A 300 16.40 -17.44 15.08
N TYR A 301 16.55 -18.69 14.65
CA TYR A 301 17.84 -19.22 14.22
C TYR A 301 18.42 -18.38 13.07
N ILE A 302 17.61 -18.09 12.05
CA ILE A 302 18.03 -17.26 10.90
C ILE A 302 18.42 -15.86 11.36
N ARG A 303 17.63 -15.22 12.24
CA ARG A 303 17.96 -13.90 12.79
C ARG A 303 19.30 -13.90 13.52
N ASN A 304 19.55 -14.91 14.36
CA ASN A 304 20.81 -15.03 15.09
C ASN A 304 22.00 -15.19 14.14
N ARG A 305 21.84 -15.95 13.04
CA ARG A 305 22.87 -16.05 11.99
C ARG A 305 23.11 -14.73 11.28
N MET A 306 22.06 -13.95 11.01
CA MET A 306 22.22 -12.62 10.43
C MET A 306 23.03 -11.69 11.33
N VAL A 307 22.82 -11.71 12.64
CA VAL A 307 23.63 -10.91 13.58
C VAL A 307 25.12 -11.25 13.45
N LEU A 308 25.45 -12.53 13.32
CA LEU A 308 26.84 -12.98 13.13
C LEU A 308 27.38 -12.53 11.77
N PHE A 309 26.59 -12.64 10.70
CA PHE A 309 27.00 -12.15 9.37
C PHE A 309 27.25 -10.65 9.36
N GLN A 310 26.42 -9.85 10.05
CA GLN A 310 26.62 -8.41 10.17
C GLN A 310 27.92 -8.08 10.92
N ALA A 311 28.24 -8.83 11.98
CA ALA A 311 29.47 -8.65 12.74
C ALA A 311 30.71 -9.04 11.92
N GLU A 312 30.60 -10.09 11.11
CA GLU A 312 31.68 -10.61 10.27
C GLU A 312 31.98 -9.71 9.06
N THR A 313 30.95 -9.33 8.29
CA THR A 313 31.14 -8.61 7.03
C THR A 313 31.08 -7.09 7.19
N GLY A 314 30.51 -6.59 8.29
CA GLY A 314 30.23 -5.18 8.46
C GLY A 314 29.08 -4.66 7.59
N HIS A 315 28.36 -5.51 6.86
CA HIS A 315 27.18 -5.13 6.06
C HIS A 315 25.88 -5.45 6.79
N MET A 316 24.78 -4.81 6.39
CA MET A 316 23.47 -5.02 7.01
C MET A 316 22.78 -6.24 6.41
N TYR A 317 22.14 -7.05 7.25
CA TYR A 317 21.33 -8.20 6.84
C TYR A 317 19.94 -8.11 7.46
N ASN A 318 18.95 -8.63 6.75
CA ASN A 318 17.59 -8.68 7.24
C ASN A 318 16.84 -9.94 6.77
N LEU A 319 15.84 -10.32 7.57
CA LEU A 319 14.96 -11.45 7.32
C LEU A 319 13.65 -10.97 6.71
N GLU A 320 13.36 -11.38 5.48
CA GLU A 320 12.16 -10.99 4.76
C GLU A 320 11.19 -12.15 4.55
N ALA A 321 9.91 -11.88 4.74
CA ALA A 321 8.83 -12.71 4.23
C ALA A 321 8.71 -12.47 2.71
N THR A 322 9.62 -13.09 1.95
CA THR A 322 9.78 -12.89 0.50
C THR A 322 8.40 -12.95 -0.18
N PRO A 323 7.99 -11.95 -0.98
CA PRO A 323 6.70 -11.98 -1.68
C PRO A 323 6.48 -13.25 -2.51
N ALA A 324 7.56 -13.77 -3.12
CA ALA A 324 7.65 -15.08 -3.74
C ALA A 324 6.65 -15.37 -4.87
N GLU A 325 6.09 -14.36 -5.53
CA GLU A 325 5.03 -14.50 -6.56
C GLU A 325 5.29 -15.61 -7.59
N GLY A 326 6.48 -15.63 -8.21
CA GLY A 326 6.90 -16.73 -9.09
C GLY A 326 7.66 -17.84 -8.38
N THR A 327 8.29 -17.53 -7.25
CA THR A 327 9.18 -18.44 -6.51
C THR A 327 8.41 -19.57 -5.84
N THR A 328 7.21 -19.30 -5.31
CA THR A 328 6.34 -20.33 -4.68
C THR A 328 6.08 -21.50 -5.64
N TYR A 329 5.63 -21.18 -6.86
CA TYR A 329 5.38 -22.16 -7.91
C TYR A 329 6.66 -22.78 -8.44
N ARG A 330 7.73 -22.00 -8.61
CA ARG A 330 9.02 -22.51 -9.14
C ARG A 330 9.60 -23.55 -8.20
N PHE A 331 9.67 -23.27 -6.89
CA PHE A 331 10.14 -24.23 -5.91
C PHE A 331 9.30 -25.50 -5.93
N ALA A 332 7.98 -25.38 -5.85
CA ALA A 332 7.10 -26.54 -5.85
C ALA A 332 7.26 -27.40 -7.13
N LYS A 333 7.28 -26.79 -8.31
CA LYS A 333 7.46 -27.52 -9.58
C LYS A 333 8.83 -28.19 -9.69
N GLU A 334 9.90 -27.51 -9.28
CA GLU A 334 11.25 -28.10 -9.32
C GLU A 334 11.44 -29.22 -8.29
N ASP A 335 10.77 -29.12 -7.14
CA ASP A 335 10.74 -30.18 -6.15
C ASP A 335 9.95 -31.39 -6.62
N LYS A 336 8.77 -31.18 -7.20
CA LYS A 336 7.92 -32.28 -7.69
C LYS A 336 8.64 -33.15 -8.73
N LYS A 337 9.49 -32.55 -9.57
CA LYS A 337 10.34 -33.27 -10.54
C LYS A 337 11.36 -34.20 -9.88
N ARG A 338 11.84 -33.85 -8.69
CA ARG A 338 12.92 -34.57 -7.98
C ARG A 338 12.39 -35.52 -6.91
N PHE A 339 11.30 -35.12 -6.27
CA PHE A 339 10.67 -35.76 -5.12
C PHE A 339 9.17 -35.89 -5.40
N PRO A 340 8.73 -36.96 -6.09
CA PRO A 340 7.33 -37.11 -6.50
C PRO A 340 6.33 -37.13 -5.34
N ASP A 341 6.76 -37.52 -4.15
CA ASP A 341 5.97 -37.67 -2.92
C ASP A 341 6.11 -36.49 -1.94
N ILE A 342 6.87 -35.45 -2.28
CA ILE A 342 6.95 -34.25 -1.43
C ILE A 342 5.57 -33.60 -1.28
N ILE A 343 5.23 -33.23 -0.04
CA ILE A 343 3.97 -32.58 0.30
C ILE A 343 4.04 -31.11 -0.12
N GLN A 344 3.01 -30.65 -0.83
CA GLN A 344 2.88 -29.30 -1.38
C GLN A 344 1.45 -28.81 -1.19
N ALA A 345 1.23 -27.50 -1.31
CA ALA A 345 -0.11 -26.94 -1.41
C ALA A 345 -0.57 -26.86 -2.88
N GLY A 346 -1.86 -26.59 -3.08
CA GLY A 346 -2.46 -26.47 -4.41
C GLY A 346 -2.82 -27.81 -5.05
N THR A 347 -3.08 -27.79 -6.35
CA THR A 347 -3.47 -28.98 -7.12
C THR A 347 -2.24 -29.63 -7.77
N PRO A 348 -2.33 -30.90 -8.23
CA PRO A 348 -1.24 -31.54 -8.97
C PRO A 348 -0.76 -30.74 -10.20
N GLU A 349 -1.65 -30.02 -10.86
CA GLU A 349 -1.36 -29.19 -12.03
C GLU A 349 -0.78 -27.82 -11.66
N ARG A 350 -1.16 -27.30 -10.47
CA ARG A 350 -0.78 -25.99 -9.97
C ARG A 350 -0.25 -26.08 -8.53
N PRO A 351 0.85 -26.81 -8.30
CA PRO A 351 1.42 -26.92 -6.97
C PRO A 351 2.13 -25.61 -6.60
N TYR A 352 2.03 -25.24 -5.33
CA TYR A 352 2.74 -24.09 -4.77
C TYR A 352 3.17 -24.38 -3.32
N TYR A 353 4.05 -23.53 -2.81
CA TYR A 353 4.38 -23.48 -1.39
C TYR A 353 3.77 -22.23 -0.77
N THR A 354 3.21 -22.38 0.42
CA THR A 354 2.62 -21.30 1.19
C THR A 354 3.67 -20.22 1.43
N ASN A 355 3.28 -18.96 1.23
CA ASN A 355 4.23 -17.87 1.20
C ASN A 355 4.93 -17.71 2.56
N SER A 356 6.26 -17.70 2.59
CA SER A 356 7.02 -17.44 3.82
C SER A 356 6.56 -18.35 4.98
N SER A 357 6.07 -17.74 6.08
CA SER A 357 5.42 -18.41 7.22
C SER A 357 3.94 -18.02 7.38
N GLN A 358 3.28 -17.67 6.27
CA GLN A 358 1.86 -17.35 6.23
C GLN A 358 1.01 -18.61 6.49
N LEU A 359 -0.26 -18.38 6.81
CA LEU A 359 -1.27 -19.43 6.88
C LEU A 359 -1.54 -20.02 5.49
N PRO A 360 -1.93 -21.31 5.40
CA PRO A 360 -2.43 -21.90 4.16
C PRO A 360 -3.60 -21.09 3.58
N VAL A 361 -3.66 -21.01 2.25
CA VAL A 361 -4.76 -20.30 1.57
C VAL A 361 -6.10 -20.97 1.90
N GLY A 362 -7.08 -20.17 2.30
CA GLY A 362 -8.43 -20.65 2.63
C GLY A 362 -8.53 -21.35 3.99
N LEU A 363 -7.53 -21.20 4.88
CA LEU A 363 -7.60 -21.74 6.24
C LEU A 363 -8.75 -21.14 7.05
N THR A 364 -8.88 -19.81 7.04
CA THR A 364 -9.90 -19.07 7.79
C THR A 364 -10.32 -17.82 7.03
N ASP A 365 -11.61 -17.50 7.16
CA ASP A 365 -12.21 -16.24 6.72
C ASP A 365 -12.29 -15.21 7.87
N ASP A 366 -11.93 -15.60 9.11
CA ASP A 366 -11.90 -14.69 10.25
C ASP A 366 -10.55 -13.96 10.31
N PRO A 367 -10.51 -12.64 10.05
CA PRO A 367 -9.28 -11.88 10.10
C PRO A 367 -8.66 -11.83 11.50
N PHE A 368 -9.45 -11.95 12.58
CA PHE A 368 -8.92 -11.93 13.94
C PHE A 368 -8.28 -13.27 14.31
N GLU A 369 -8.82 -14.39 13.84
CA GLU A 369 -8.16 -15.69 13.96
C GLU A 369 -6.84 -15.68 13.18
N ALA A 370 -6.84 -15.17 11.95
CA ALA A 370 -5.62 -15.04 11.15
C ALA A 370 -4.55 -14.17 11.83
N LEU A 371 -4.97 -13.05 12.44
CA LEU A 371 -4.08 -12.18 13.22
C LEU A 371 -3.50 -12.89 14.44
N ALA A 372 -4.33 -13.59 15.21
CA ALA A 372 -3.90 -14.31 16.41
C ALA A 372 -2.88 -15.40 16.09
N LEU A 373 -3.09 -16.17 15.02
CA LEU A 373 -2.18 -17.23 14.59
C LEU A 373 -0.87 -16.69 13.99
N GLN A 374 -0.85 -15.42 13.53
CA GLN A 374 0.29 -14.87 12.81
C GLN A 374 1.09 -13.85 13.62
N ASP A 375 0.54 -13.24 14.68
CA ASP A 375 1.20 -12.17 15.42
C ASP A 375 2.63 -12.52 15.85
N GLU A 376 2.82 -13.68 16.48
CA GLU A 376 4.13 -14.09 16.98
C GLU A 376 5.15 -14.35 15.88
N LEU A 377 4.72 -14.91 14.74
CA LEU A 377 5.60 -15.20 13.62
C LEU A 377 5.99 -13.92 12.87
N GLN A 378 5.02 -13.02 12.65
CA GLN A 378 5.23 -11.86 11.80
C GLN A 378 6.17 -10.83 12.43
N ILE A 379 6.24 -10.74 13.77
CA ILE A 379 7.21 -9.85 14.44
C ILE A 379 8.67 -10.33 14.35
N LEU A 380 8.91 -11.56 13.92
CA LEU A 380 10.27 -12.10 13.76
C LEU A 380 10.94 -11.63 12.46
N TYR A 381 10.18 -11.14 11.49
CA TYR A 381 10.74 -10.57 10.26
C TYR A 381 11.29 -9.17 10.51
N THR A 382 12.60 -9.00 10.31
CA THR A 382 13.29 -7.70 10.46
C THR A 382 13.31 -6.90 9.18
N GLY A 383 13.27 -7.59 8.05
CA GLY A 383 13.41 -7.05 6.72
C GLY A 383 12.11 -6.81 6.00
N GLY A 384 10.97 -7.26 6.54
CA GLY A 384 9.70 -6.98 5.92
C GLY A 384 8.72 -8.12 5.96
N THR A 385 7.49 -7.82 6.36
CA THR A 385 6.36 -8.72 6.24
C THR A 385 5.07 -7.93 6.07
N VAL A 386 4.01 -8.60 5.64
CA VAL A 386 2.66 -8.07 5.57
C VAL A 386 1.70 -9.22 5.83
N LEU A 387 0.68 -8.98 6.66
CA LEU A 387 -0.47 -9.88 6.76
C LEU A 387 -1.63 -9.30 5.97
N HIS A 388 -2.13 -10.06 5.01
CA HIS A 388 -3.29 -9.68 4.21
C HIS A 388 -4.57 -10.14 4.93
N LEU A 389 -5.41 -9.19 5.33
CA LEU A 389 -6.75 -9.46 5.84
C LEU A 389 -7.71 -9.43 4.65
N TYR A 390 -8.00 -10.59 4.08
CA TYR A 390 -8.95 -10.72 2.98
C TYR A 390 -10.38 -10.58 3.49
N MET A 391 -11.15 -9.67 2.89
CA MET A 391 -12.55 -9.45 3.24
C MET A 391 -13.41 -9.91 2.07
N ASN A 392 -14.39 -10.79 2.34
CA ASN A 392 -15.28 -11.35 1.32
C ASN A 392 -16.11 -10.30 0.58
N GLU A 393 -16.33 -9.15 1.20
CA GLU A 393 -17.03 -8.02 0.61
C GLU A 393 -16.41 -6.68 1.03
N ARG A 394 -16.92 -5.60 0.43
CA ARG A 394 -16.53 -4.24 0.77
C ARG A 394 -16.83 -3.95 2.24
N ILE A 395 -15.89 -3.33 2.93
CA ILE A 395 -16.13 -2.81 4.29
C ILE A 395 -17.30 -1.81 4.27
N SER A 396 -18.27 -2.03 5.15
CA SER A 396 -19.56 -1.33 5.16
C SER A 396 -19.46 0.20 5.32
N SER A 397 -18.40 0.70 5.96
CA SER A 397 -18.15 2.14 6.12
C SER A 397 -16.70 2.47 6.46
N ALA A 398 -16.31 3.73 6.26
CA ALA A 398 -15.04 4.28 6.75
C ALA A 398 -14.85 4.06 8.25
N GLN A 399 -15.91 4.28 9.04
CA GLN A 399 -15.89 4.08 10.48
C GLN A 399 -15.65 2.62 10.87
N ALA A 400 -16.25 1.66 10.14
CA ALA A 400 -16.00 0.24 10.34
C ALA A 400 -14.54 -0.14 10.01
N CYS A 401 -13.99 0.39 8.92
CA CYS A 401 -12.58 0.19 8.54
C CYS A 401 -11.63 0.76 9.61
N LYS A 402 -11.90 1.99 10.07
CA LYS A 402 -11.18 2.66 11.16
C LYS A 402 -11.19 1.82 12.43
N THR A 403 -12.36 1.34 12.82
CA THR A 403 -12.53 0.51 14.03
C THR A 403 -11.77 -0.80 13.90
N LEU A 404 -11.82 -1.45 12.74
CA LEU A 404 -11.07 -2.67 12.46
C LEU A 404 -9.56 -2.41 12.60
N VAL A 405 -9.01 -1.47 11.84
CA VAL A 405 -7.57 -1.17 11.86
C VAL A 405 -7.11 -0.75 13.25
N ARG A 406 -7.87 0.11 13.95
CA ARG A 406 -7.60 0.49 15.33
C ARG A 406 -7.52 -0.72 16.24
N ARG A 407 -8.52 -1.61 16.18
CA ARG A 407 -8.54 -2.83 16.98
C ARG A 407 -7.36 -3.73 16.68
N VAL A 408 -6.96 -3.85 15.42
CA VAL A 408 -5.77 -4.63 15.05
C VAL A 408 -4.52 -4.02 15.68
N LEU A 409 -4.29 -2.73 15.50
CA LEU A 409 -3.09 -2.04 15.99
C LEU A 409 -3.01 -1.92 17.52
N GLU A 410 -4.16 -1.96 18.22
CA GLU A 410 -4.22 -1.92 19.69
C GLU A 410 -4.02 -3.31 20.33
N ASN A 411 -4.36 -4.40 19.64
CA ASN A 411 -4.34 -5.75 20.21
C ASN A 411 -3.22 -6.65 19.67
N TYR A 412 -2.62 -6.28 18.53
CA TYR A 412 -1.59 -7.06 17.88
C TYR A 412 -0.33 -6.23 17.61
N ARG A 413 0.81 -6.92 17.51
CA ARG A 413 2.14 -6.35 17.31
C ARG A 413 2.60 -6.44 15.85
N LEU A 414 1.80 -7.05 14.97
CA LEU A 414 2.12 -7.16 13.55
C LEU A 414 2.55 -5.81 12.97
N PRO A 415 3.69 -5.77 12.27
CA PRO A 415 4.28 -4.51 11.82
C PRO A 415 3.54 -3.89 10.63
N TYR A 416 2.83 -4.70 9.85
CA TYR A 416 2.16 -4.27 8.63
C TYR A 416 1.00 -5.20 8.29
N ILE A 417 -0.17 -4.61 8.07
CA ILE A 417 -1.39 -5.28 7.63
C ILE A 417 -1.96 -4.60 6.38
N THR A 418 -2.71 -5.35 5.58
CA THR A 418 -3.61 -4.77 4.57
C THR A 418 -5.03 -5.22 4.82
N VAL A 419 -6.00 -4.35 4.55
CA VAL A 419 -7.40 -4.73 4.44
C VAL A 419 -7.72 -4.86 2.96
N THR A 420 -7.99 -6.08 2.51
CA THR A 420 -8.11 -6.42 1.08
C THR A 420 -9.53 -6.89 0.78
N PRO A 421 -10.47 -5.98 0.45
CA PRO A 421 -11.83 -6.36 0.09
C PRO A 421 -11.92 -6.94 -1.33
N THR A 422 -12.81 -7.91 -1.48
CA THR A 422 -13.15 -8.49 -2.79
C THR A 422 -14.16 -7.61 -3.54
N PHE A 423 -13.87 -7.37 -4.81
CA PHE A 423 -14.77 -6.69 -5.74
C PHE A 423 -14.61 -7.27 -7.15
N SER A 424 -15.68 -7.24 -7.92
CA SER A 424 -15.68 -7.54 -9.37
C SER A 424 -15.70 -6.24 -10.17
N ILE A 425 -15.21 -6.28 -11.42
CA ILE A 425 -15.29 -5.15 -12.35
C ILE A 425 -16.17 -5.56 -13.52
N CYS A 426 -17.29 -4.86 -13.70
CA CYS A 426 -18.13 -4.93 -14.89
C CYS A 426 -17.67 -3.87 -15.90
N PRO A 427 -17.48 -4.22 -17.20
CA PRO A 427 -17.15 -3.24 -18.24
C PRO A 427 -18.21 -2.13 -18.41
N VAL A 428 -19.45 -2.37 -17.97
CA VAL A 428 -20.57 -1.43 -18.07
C VAL A 428 -20.75 -0.65 -16.76
N HIS A 429 -20.78 -1.35 -15.62
CA HIS A 429 -21.16 -0.77 -14.32
C HIS A 429 -19.97 -0.47 -13.40
N GLY A 430 -18.74 -0.76 -13.81
CA GLY A 430 -17.55 -0.53 -12.99
C GLY A 430 -17.46 -1.49 -11.80
N TYR A 431 -17.08 -0.96 -10.63
CA TYR A 431 -16.84 -1.76 -9.43
C TYR A 431 -18.12 -2.30 -8.81
N LEU A 432 -18.14 -3.61 -8.55
CA LEU A 432 -19.22 -4.34 -7.89
C LEU A 432 -18.67 -4.89 -6.57
N ALA A 433 -19.42 -4.75 -5.48
CA ALA A 433 -19.03 -5.30 -4.19
C ALA A 433 -19.10 -6.84 -4.19
N GLY A 434 -18.04 -7.51 -3.75
CA GLY A 434 -17.96 -8.97 -3.69
C GLY A 434 -17.54 -9.62 -5.01
N GLU A 435 -17.47 -10.96 -4.99
CA GLU A 435 -17.11 -11.77 -6.16
C GLU A 435 -18.37 -12.09 -6.99
N HIS A 436 -18.35 -11.67 -8.25
CA HIS A 436 -19.40 -11.93 -9.24
C HIS A 436 -18.78 -12.42 -10.53
N GLU A 437 -19.15 -13.64 -10.98
CA GLU A 437 -18.79 -14.17 -12.30
C GLU A 437 -19.52 -13.42 -13.42
N PHE A 438 -20.78 -13.03 -13.18
CA PHE A 438 -21.62 -12.24 -14.08
C PHE A 438 -22.16 -11.00 -13.36
N CYS A 439 -22.25 -9.86 -14.05
CA CYS A 439 -22.71 -8.62 -13.44
C CYS A 439 -24.22 -8.70 -13.10
N PRO A 440 -24.61 -8.59 -11.83
CA PRO A 440 -26.02 -8.67 -11.43
C PRO A 440 -26.84 -7.50 -11.96
N LEU A 441 -26.21 -6.35 -12.21
CA LEU A 441 -26.87 -5.17 -12.78
C LEU A 441 -27.16 -5.36 -14.28
N CYS A 442 -26.21 -5.89 -15.06
CA CYS A 442 -26.45 -6.26 -16.46
C CYS A 442 -27.59 -7.28 -16.58
N ASP A 443 -27.58 -8.30 -15.72
CA ASP A 443 -28.63 -9.33 -15.73
C ASP A 443 -30.00 -8.73 -15.45
N GLN A 444 -30.09 -7.82 -14.48
CA GLN A 444 -31.33 -7.14 -14.15
C GLN A 444 -31.82 -6.25 -15.31
N GLU A 445 -30.94 -5.52 -15.98
CA GLU A 445 -31.25 -4.73 -17.17
C GLU A 445 -31.77 -5.59 -18.32
N HIS A 446 -31.15 -6.75 -18.56
CA HIS A 446 -31.61 -7.71 -19.58
C HIS A 446 -32.99 -8.30 -19.26
N ILE A 447 -33.26 -8.62 -17.98
CA ILE A 447 -34.58 -9.08 -17.52
C ILE A 447 -35.62 -7.98 -17.73
N ASN A 448 -35.33 -6.75 -17.33
CA ASN A 448 -36.23 -5.61 -17.48
C ASN A 448 -36.55 -5.34 -18.97
N HIS A 449 -35.56 -5.42 -19.84
CA HIS A 449 -35.74 -5.24 -21.28
C HIS A 449 -36.59 -6.36 -21.90
N LYS A 450 -36.42 -7.62 -21.48
CA LYS A 450 -37.28 -8.74 -21.90
C LYS A 450 -38.72 -8.56 -21.43
N ASN A 451 -38.93 -8.10 -20.20
CA ASN A 451 -40.25 -7.87 -19.63
C ASN A 451 -40.99 -6.71 -20.31
N ASN A 452 -40.29 -5.62 -20.63
CA ASN A 452 -40.88 -4.49 -21.36
C ASN A 452 -41.29 -4.89 -22.79
N LYS A 453 -40.48 -5.70 -23.48
CA LYS A 453 -40.85 -6.24 -24.80
C LYS A 453 -42.08 -7.17 -24.76
N ARG A 454 -42.33 -7.85 -23.64
CA ARG A 454 -43.52 -8.69 -23.45
C ARG A 454 -44.77 -7.89 -23.12
N LYS A 455 -44.66 -6.72 -22.49
CA LYS A 455 -45.80 -5.82 -22.22
C LYS A 455 -46.25 -5.00 -23.44
N LEU A 456 -45.36 -4.84 -24.43
CA LEU A 456 -45.62 -4.13 -25.69
C LEU A 456 -46.18 -5.03 -26.81
N LYS A 457 -46.27 -6.33 -26.57
CA LYS A 457 -46.96 -7.32 -27.40
C LYS A 457 -48.25 -7.72 -26.71
#